data_AF-Q0MRI4-F1
#
_entry.id   AF-Q0MRI4-F1
#
_cell.length_a   1.000
_cell.length_b   1.000
_cell.length_c   1.000
_cell.angle_alpha   90.00
_cell.angle_beta   90.00
_cell.angle_gamma   90.00
#
_symmetry.space_group_name_H-M   'P 1'
#
loop_
_entity.id
_entity.type
_entity.pdbx_description
1 polymer ?
#
loop_
_entity_poly.entity_id
_entity_poly.type
_entity_poly.pdbx_seq_one_letter_code
_entity_poly.pdbx_strand_id
1 'polypeptide(L)'
;EAGTSKGIETIVRFTILNSVPTVIEFLLTAVIFWWGYGFSYLAVTAFTVWAYIWFTIRASDWRIAIRRSMNDSDTDANTKAIDSLLNFETVKYFGNEEMEAKRFDKSMERYEKAATDVWTSLGWLNFGQGVIFGIGTTIMLVLSALAVQRGEQTVGDFVFVNSMLLQLSVPLNFIGFVYREIRQGLTDIEQMFDLLEVQTEVKDAPDATELRIGQGAISFKDVHFAYDAARPILKGIPFDVPAS
;
A
#
# COMPACT_ATOMS: atom_id res chain seq x y z
N GLU A 1 15.87 12.69 5.40
CA GLU A 1 15.34 11.79 6.45
C GLU A 1 14.13 12.32 7.22
N ALA A 2 13.93 13.63 7.41
CA ALA A 2 12.78 14.16 8.18
C ALA A 2 11.40 14.16 7.47
N GLY A 3 11.34 13.96 6.14
CA GLY A 3 10.10 13.98 5.37
C GLY A 3 9.33 12.64 5.36
N THR A 4 10.06 11.52 5.39
CA THR A 4 9.49 10.16 5.35
C THR A 4 8.88 9.74 6.69
N SER A 5 9.52 10.11 7.81
CA SER A 5 9.01 9.86 9.17
C SER A 5 7.63 10.51 9.42
N LYS A 6 7.43 11.78 9.02
CA LYS A 6 6.13 12.46 9.17
C LYS A 6 5.01 11.84 8.31
N GLY A 7 5.34 11.36 7.11
CA GLY A 7 4.39 10.68 6.23
C GLY A 7 3.91 9.36 6.82
N ILE A 8 4.84 8.53 7.29
CA ILE A 8 4.54 7.24 7.94
C ILE A 8 3.76 7.45 9.24
N GLU A 9 4.16 8.41 10.08
CA GLU A 9 3.44 8.73 11.32
C GLU A 9 2.01 9.18 11.03
N THR A 10 1.79 10.01 10.02
CA THR A 10 0.44 10.47 9.64
C THR A 10 -0.43 9.32 9.16
N ILE A 11 0.12 8.42 8.35
CA ILE A 11 -0.60 7.26 7.82
C ILE A 11 -0.92 6.26 8.94
N VAL A 12 0.07 5.90 9.77
CA VAL A 12 -0.11 4.96 10.89
C VAL A 12 -1.12 5.52 11.89
N ARG A 13 -0.98 6.80 12.26
CA ARG A 13 -1.90 7.47 13.17
C ARG A 13 -3.31 7.54 12.57
N PHE A 14 -3.45 7.85 11.28
CA PHE A 14 -4.74 7.86 10.60
C PHE A 14 -5.37 6.46 10.53
N THR A 15 -4.60 5.43 10.21
CA THR A 15 -5.09 4.04 10.13
C THR A 15 -5.49 3.53 11.51
N ILE A 16 -4.68 3.72 12.55
CA ILE A 16 -5.00 3.27 13.92
C ILE A 16 -6.20 4.05 14.47
N LEU A 17 -6.18 5.39 14.37
CA LEU A 17 -7.24 6.23 14.91
C LEU A 17 -8.57 6.08 14.18
N ASN A 18 -8.59 5.62 12.93
CA ASN A 18 -9.86 5.32 12.25
C ASN A 18 -10.28 3.86 12.41
N SER A 19 -9.35 2.91 12.37
CA SER A 19 -9.70 1.48 12.42
C SER A 19 -10.30 1.07 13.77
N VAL A 20 -9.74 1.56 14.88
CA VAL A 20 -10.25 1.21 16.22
C VAL A 20 -11.68 1.72 16.44
N PRO A 21 -12.00 3.02 16.23
CA PRO A 21 -13.37 3.50 16.32
C PRO A 21 -14.31 2.80 15.35
N THR A 22 -13.86 2.52 14.12
CA THR A 22 -14.65 1.79 13.11
C THR A 22 -15.09 0.42 13.61
N VAL A 23 -14.17 -0.37 14.16
CA VAL A 23 -14.49 -1.71 14.70
C VAL A 23 -15.47 -1.59 15.86
N ILE A 24 -15.25 -0.63 16.75
CA ILE A 24 -16.17 -0.36 17.87
C ILE A 24 -17.57 0.03 17.35
N GLU A 25 -17.64 0.90 16.35
CA GLU A 25 -18.89 1.36 15.74
C GLU A 25 -19.67 0.21 15.09
N PHE A 26 -18.99 -0.68 14.35
CA PHE A 26 -19.61 -1.89 13.80
C PHE A 26 -20.13 -2.82 14.90
N LEU A 27 -19.35 -3.06 15.96
CA LEU A 27 -19.76 -3.90 17.08
C LEU A 27 -20.96 -3.31 17.81
N LEU A 28 -20.94 -2.02 18.10
CA LEU A 28 -22.06 -1.31 18.75
C LEU A 28 -23.30 -1.37 17.88
N THR A 29 -23.18 -1.11 16.57
CA THR A 29 -24.31 -1.18 15.65
C THR A 29 -24.90 -2.59 15.58
N ALA A 30 -24.05 -3.61 15.54
CA ALA A 30 -24.50 -5.00 15.56
C ALA A 30 -25.27 -5.34 16.85
N VAL A 31 -24.76 -4.92 18.01
CA VAL A 31 -25.43 -5.12 19.30
C VAL A 31 -26.76 -4.37 19.36
N ILE A 32 -26.79 -3.11 18.92
CA ILE A 32 -28.00 -2.27 18.92
C ILE A 32 -29.07 -2.87 18.00
N PHE A 33 -28.72 -3.32 16.79
CA PHE A 33 -29.69 -3.96 15.91
C PHE A 33 -30.16 -5.32 16.41
N TRP A 34 -29.27 -6.13 16.98
CA TRP A 34 -29.65 -7.43 17.53
C TRP A 34 -30.61 -7.30 18.72
N TRP A 35 -30.31 -6.44 19.70
CA TRP A 35 -31.15 -6.25 20.90
C TRP A 35 -32.36 -5.35 20.68
N GLY A 36 -32.24 -4.28 19.89
CA GLY A 36 -33.31 -3.31 19.69
C GLY A 36 -34.32 -3.69 18.62
N TYR A 37 -33.88 -4.32 17.54
CA TYR A 37 -34.67 -4.51 16.32
C TYR A 37 -34.84 -5.98 15.91
N GLY A 38 -33.99 -6.86 16.43
CA GLY A 38 -34.02 -8.30 16.21
C GLY A 38 -33.07 -8.79 15.12
N PHE A 39 -33.05 -10.11 14.92
CA PHE A 39 -32.06 -10.78 14.06
C PHE A 39 -32.15 -10.38 12.58
N SER A 40 -33.33 -10.05 12.06
CA SER A 40 -33.51 -9.67 10.65
C SER A 40 -32.68 -8.43 10.29
N TYR A 41 -32.65 -7.41 11.16
CA TYR A 41 -31.88 -6.19 10.97
C TYR A 41 -30.37 -6.45 11.04
N LEU A 42 -29.93 -7.28 11.99
CA LEU A 42 -28.54 -7.71 12.06
C LEU A 42 -28.14 -8.47 10.79
N ALA A 43 -28.95 -9.42 10.33
CA ALA A 43 -28.64 -10.26 9.19
C ALA A 43 -28.50 -9.43 7.89
N VAL A 44 -29.43 -8.50 7.65
CA VAL A 44 -29.36 -7.60 6.49
C VAL A 44 -28.12 -6.70 6.58
N THR A 45 -27.87 -6.09 7.75
CA THR A 45 -26.70 -5.21 7.95
C THR A 45 -25.39 -5.96 7.76
N ALA A 46 -25.25 -7.14 8.39
CA ALA A 46 -24.07 -7.98 8.28
C ALA A 46 -23.82 -8.41 6.83
N PHE A 47 -24.88 -8.79 6.10
CA PHE A 47 -24.78 -9.13 4.69
C PHE A 47 -24.39 -7.93 3.82
N THR A 48 -24.99 -6.76 4.03
CA THR A 48 -24.63 -5.53 3.30
C THR A 48 -23.18 -5.14 3.55
N VAL A 49 -22.72 -5.16 4.80
CA VAL A 49 -21.33 -4.87 5.18
C VAL A 49 -20.38 -5.88 4.55
N TRP A 50 -20.69 -7.17 4.64
CA TRP A 50 -19.89 -8.23 4.02
C TRP A 50 -19.79 -8.06 2.50
N ALA A 51 -20.92 -7.86 1.82
CA ALA A 51 -20.96 -7.65 0.37
C ALA A 51 -20.19 -6.39 -0.04
N TYR A 52 -20.32 -5.30 0.72
CA TYR A 52 -19.60 -4.06 0.49
C TYR A 52 -18.09 -4.25 0.64
N ILE A 53 -17.64 -4.88 1.72
CA ILE A 53 -16.22 -5.14 1.97
C ILE A 53 -15.65 -6.05 0.88
N TRP A 54 -16.33 -7.16 0.58
CA TRP A 54 -15.90 -8.11 -0.44
C TRP A 54 -15.77 -7.45 -1.81
N PHE A 55 -16.78 -6.68 -2.24
CA PHE A 55 -16.75 -5.93 -3.49
C PHE A 55 -15.62 -4.89 -3.49
N THR A 56 -15.48 -4.12 -2.41
CA THR A 56 -14.47 -3.07 -2.28
C THR A 56 -13.06 -3.65 -2.37
N ILE A 57 -12.79 -4.77 -1.71
CA ILE A 57 -11.50 -5.46 -1.77
C ILE A 57 -11.23 -5.95 -3.20
N ARG A 58 -12.18 -6.66 -3.80
CA ARG A 58 -12.03 -7.24 -5.15
C ARG A 58 -11.81 -6.17 -6.22
N ALA A 59 -12.56 -5.07 -6.13
CA ALA A 59 -12.42 -3.92 -7.01
C ALA A 59 -11.10 -3.18 -6.76
N SER A 60 -10.67 -3.05 -5.49
CA SER A 60 -9.38 -2.43 -5.15
C SER A 60 -8.21 -3.21 -5.74
N ASP A 61 -8.21 -4.55 -5.60
CA ASP A 61 -7.15 -5.41 -6.16
C ASP A 61 -7.08 -5.29 -7.70
N TRP A 62 -8.24 -5.23 -8.37
CA TRP A 62 -8.28 -4.99 -9.82
C TRP A 62 -7.75 -3.60 -10.20
N ARG A 63 -8.11 -2.56 -9.44
CA ARG A 63 -7.64 -1.17 -9.67
C ARG A 63 -6.15 -0.99 -9.45
N ILE A 64 -5.51 -1.79 -8.60
CA ILE A 64 -4.05 -1.77 -8.41
C ILE A 64 -3.33 -2.08 -9.74
N ALA A 65 -3.81 -3.06 -10.49
CA ALA A 65 -3.21 -3.42 -11.79
C ALA A 65 -3.33 -2.28 -12.82
N ILE A 66 -4.48 -1.59 -12.87
CA ILE A 66 -4.68 -0.42 -13.74
C ILE A 66 -3.72 0.70 -13.37
N ARG A 67 -3.61 0.99 -12.07
CA ARG A 67 -2.71 2.03 -11.57
C ARG A 67 -1.24 1.72 -11.85
N ARG A 68 -0.86 0.43 -11.81
CA ARG A 68 0.49 -0.01 -12.20
C ARG A 68 0.76 0.28 -13.68
N SER A 69 -0.16 -0.05 -14.58
CA SER A 69 -0.03 0.25 -16.01
C SER A 69 0.10 1.76 -16.29
N MET A 70 -0.59 2.60 -15.53
CA MET A 70 -0.45 4.06 -15.63
C MET A 70 0.93 4.53 -15.21
N ASN A 71 1.43 4.05 -14.05
CA ASN A 71 2.76 4.40 -13.54
C ASN A 71 3.89 3.94 -14.49
N ASP A 72 3.77 2.76 -15.08
CA ASP A 72 4.74 2.25 -16.06
C ASP A 72 4.77 3.14 -17.32
N SER A 73 3.60 3.60 -17.78
CA SER A 73 3.48 4.50 -18.93
C SER A 73 4.02 5.91 -18.63
N ASP A 74 3.77 6.41 -17.43
CA ASP A 74 4.32 7.69 -16.94
C ASP A 74 5.85 7.66 -16.90
N THR A 75 6.41 6.56 -16.38
CA THR A 75 7.86 6.36 -16.32
C THR A 75 8.48 6.33 -17.71
N ASP A 76 7.87 5.63 -18.67
CA ASP A 76 8.33 5.58 -20.07
C ASP A 76 8.29 6.96 -20.74
N ALA A 77 7.18 7.71 -20.58
CA ALA A 77 7.05 9.06 -21.12
C ALA A 77 8.09 10.02 -20.52
N ASN A 78 8.27 9.98 -19.20
CA ASN A 78 9.22 10.83 -18.48
C ASN A 78 10.67 10.51 -18.87
N THR A 79 11.01 9.22 -18.97
CA THR A 79 12.36 8.80 -19.43
C THR A 79 12.66 9.35 -20.83
N LYS A 80 11.72 9.25 -21.77
CA LYS A 80 11.89 9.78 -23.14
C LYS A 80 12.02 11.30 -23.19
N ALA A 81 11.26 12.01 -22.36
CA ALA A 81 11.37 13.46 -22.25
C ALA A 81 12.73 13.88 -21.69
N ILE A 82 13.18 13.24 -20.61
CA ILE A 82 14.49 13.50 -20.00
C ILE A 82 15.62 13.20 -21.00
N ASP A 83 15.58 12.07 -21.69
CA ASP A 83 16.58 11.71 -22.70
C ASP A 83 16.68 12.75 -23.82
N SER A 84 15.54 13.28 -24.28
CA SER A 84 15.49 14.31 -25.32
C SER A 84 16.07 15.64 -24.86
N LEU A 85 15.82 16.02 -23.59
CA LEU A 85 16.34 17.24 -22.99
C LEU A 85 17.84 17.15 -22.70
N LEU A 86 18.31 16.00 -22.21
CA LEU A 86 19.73 15.76 -21.96
C LEU A 86 20.54 15.71 -23.26
N ASN A 87 19.96 15.17 -24.33
CA ASN A 87 20.61 15.05 -25.64
C ASN A 87 20.16 16.12 -26.65
N PHE A 88 19.74 17.30 -26.18
CA PHE A 88 19.17 18.34 -27.04
C PHE A 88 20.10 18.71 -28.21
N GLU A 89 21.42 18.79 -27.96
CA GLU A 89 22.41 19.11 -29.00
C GLU A 89 22.40 18.06 -30.12
N THR A 90 22.37 16.78 -29.75
CA THR A 90 22.29 15.68 -30.72
C THR A 90 21.01 15.75 -31.53
N VAL A 91 19.86 16.00 -30.90
CA VAL A 91 18.58 16.15 -31.61
C VAL A 91 18.65 17.31 -32.61
N LYS A 92 19.25 18.45 -32.21
CA LYS A 92 19.43 19.61 -33.09
C LYS A 92 20.44 19.39 -34.21
N TYR A 93 21.53 18.67 -33.96
CA TYR A 93 22.52 18.35 -34.99
C TYR A 93 21.95 17.47 -36.10
N PHE A 94 21.04 16.56 -35.76
CA PHE A 94 20.43 15.65 -36.73
C PHE A 94 19.07 16.12 -37.28
N GLY A 95 18.52 17.25 -36.81
CA GLY A 95 17.22 17.76 -37.27
C GLY A 95 16.05 16.81 -36.95
N ASN A 96 16.14 16.09 -35.84
CA ASN A 96 15.26 14.99 -35.48
C ASN A 96 14.12 15.39 -34.52
N GLU A 97 13.83 16.68 -34.37
CA GLU A 97 12.85 17.17 -33.38
C GLU A 97 11.45 16.56 -33.57
N GLU A 98 10.99 16.46 -34.82
CA GLU A 98 9.66 15.90 -35.12
C GLU A 98 9.58 14.40 -34.79
N MET A 99 10.70 13.68 -34.93
CA MET A 99 10.79 12.27 -34.58
C MET A 99 10.70 12.07 -33.06
N GLU A 100 11.44 12.86 -32.27
CA GLU A 100 11.38 12.78 -30.81
C GLU A 100 10.01 13.25 -30.28
N ALA A 101 9.42 14.29 -30.87
CA ALA A 101 8.07 14.73 -30.55
C ALA A 101 7.05 13.60 -30.78
N LYS A 102 7.07 12.95 -31.96
CA LYS A 102 6.18 11.81 -32.25
C LYS A 102 6.39 10.62 -31.31
N ARG A 103 7.65 10.37 -30.90
CA ARG A 103 7.99 9.29 -29.94
C ARG A 103 7.44 9.61 -28.56
N PHE A 104 7.53 10.86 -28.11
CA PHE A 104 6.94 11.32 -26.86
C PHE A 104 5.41 11.27 -26.91
N ASP A 105 4.79 11.80 -27.97
CA ASP A 105 3.33 11.81 -28.15
C ASP A 105 2.74 10.39 -28.06
N LYS A 106 3.39 9.39 -28.67
CA LYS A 106 2.95 7.99 -28.59
C LYS A 106 3.00 7.42 -27.16
N SER A 107 3.96 7.83 -26.35
CA SER A 107 4.02 7.45 -24.93
C SER A 107 2.97 8.19 -24.12
N MET A 108 2.74 9.47 -24.44
CA MET A 108 1.73 10.29 -23.79
C MET A 108 0.31 9.77 -24.07
N GLU A 109 0.00 9.34 -25.29
CA GLU A 109 -1.29 8.73 -25.65
C GLU A 109 -1.58 7.48 -24.79
N ARG A 110 -0.56 6.65 -24.54
CA ARG A 110 -0.69 5.47 -23.66
C ARG A 110 -0.94 5.88 -22.22
N TYR A 111 -0.21 6.87 -21.73
CA TYR A 111 -0.40 7.42 -20.39
C TYR A 111 -1.82 8.00 -20.22
N GLU A 112 -2.30 8.81 -21.17
CA GLU A 112 -3.64 9.41 -21.14
C GLU A 112 -4.75 8.35 -21.08
N LYS A 113 -4.61 7.29 -21.89
CA LYS A 113 -5.53 6.15 -21.86
C LYS A 113 -5.51 5.45 -20.50
N ALA A 114 -4.34 5.13 -19.97
CA ALA A 114 -4.20 4.47 -18.67
C ALA A 114 -4.69 5.35 -17.51
N ALA A 115 -4.46 6.66 -17.58
CA ALA A 115 -4.97 7.64 -16.62
C ALA A 115 -6.50 7.72 -16.66
N THR A 116 -7.10 7.69 -17.85
CA THR A 116 -8.56 7.60 -18.02
C THR A 116 -9.11 6.33 -17.36
N ASP A 117 -8.48 5.18 -17.59
CA ASP A 117 -8.88 3.91 -16.97
C ASP A 117 -8.83 3.96 -15.42
N VAL A 118 -7.87 4.70 -14.84
CA VAL A 118 -7.82 4.92 -13.38
C VAL A 118 -9.05 5.69 -12.87
N TRP A 119 -9.45 6.75 -13.57
CA TRP A 119 -10.64 7.54 -13.21
C TRP A 119 -11.94 6.76 -13.44
N THR A 120 -12.06 6.09 -14.58
CA THR A 120 -13.24 5.28 -14.92
C THR A 120 -13.40 4.12 -13.92
N SER A 121 -12.31 3.45 -13.55
CA SER A 121 -12.36 2.37 -12.56
C SER A 121 -12.73 2.86 -11.15
N LEU A 122 -12.33 4.09 -10.77
CA LEU A 122 -12.80 4.73 -9.54
C LEU A 122 -14.32 4.98 -9.59
N GLY A 123 -14.83 5.46 -10.72
CA GLY A 123 -16.26 5.66 -10.94
C GLY A 123 -17.06 4.36 -10.78
N TRP A 124 -16.58 3.27 -11.38
CA TRP A 124 -17.20 1.94 -11.23
C TRP A 124 -17.19 1.42 -9.80
N LEU A 125 -16.09 1.66 -9.06
CA LEU A 125 -16.02 1.31 -7.64
C LEU A 125 -17.06 2.10 -6.82
N ASN A 126 -17.12 3.42 -6.98
CA ASN A 126 -18.07 4.27 -6.25
C ASN A 126 -19.52 3.89 -6.60
N PHE A 127 -19.80 3.62 -7.87
CA PHE A 127 -21.11 3.17 -8.33
C PHE A 127 -21.51 1.84 -7.69
N GLY A 128 -20.63 0.83 -7.73
CA GLY A 128 -20.92 -0.47 -7.13
C GLY A 128 -21.11 -0.41 -5.62
N GLN A 129 -20.29 0.38 -4.92
CA GLN A 129 -20.46 0.66 -3.49
C GLN A 129 -21.80 1.33 -3.20
N GLY A 130 -22.19 2.35 -3.98
CA GLY A 130 -23.46 3.03 -3.87
C GLY A 130 -24.66 2.11 -4.11
N VAL A 131 -24.58 1.20 -5.09
CA VAL A 131 -25.63 0.21 -5.37
C VAL A 131 -25.78 -0.77 -4.21
N ILE A 132 -24.69 -1.37 -3.72
CA ILE A 132 -24.73 -2.34 -2.61
C ILE A 132 -25.30 -1.68 -1.36
N PHE A 133 -24.79 -0.50 -1.01
CA PHE A 133 -25.23 0.22 0.18
C PHE A 133 -26.67 0.73 0.04
N GLY A 134 -27.05 1.23 -1.14
CA GLY A 134 -28.39 1.70 -1.45
C GLY A 134 -29.44 0.59 -1.38
N ILE A 135 -29.14 -0.60 -1.90
CA ILE A 135 -30.02 -1.78 -1.79
C ILE A 135 -30.15 -2.20 -0.33
N GLY A 136 -29.04 -2.33 0.41
CA GLY A 136 -29.05 -2.69 1.83
C GLY A 136 -29.87 -1.70 2.67
N THR A 137 -29.66 -0.41 2.45
CA THR A 137 -30.42 0.67 3.10
C THR A 137 -31.90 0.59 2.76
N THR A 138 -32.25 0.40 1.49
CA THR A 138 -33.64 0.27 1.05
C THR A 138 -34.35 -0.89 1.74
N ILE A 139 -33.70 -2.06 1.82
CA ILE A 139 -34.26 -3.24 2.50
C ILE A 139 -34.49 -2.94 3.99
N MET A 140 -33.51 -2.34 4.66
CA MET A 140 -33.61 -1.96 6.09
C MET A 140 -34.75 -0.98 6.35
N LEU A 141 -34.89 0.04 5.50
CA LEU A 141 -35.97 1.03 5.63
C LEU A 141 -37.34 0.42 5.33
N VAL A 142 -37.45 -0.51 4.38
CA VAL A 142 -38.70 -1.23 4.13
C VAL A 142 -39.07 -2.10 5.34
N LEU A 143 -38.11 -2.81 5.93
CA LEU A 143 -38.35 -3.59 7.15
C LEU A 143 -38.83 -2.72 8.31
N SER A 144 -38.21 -1.55 8.50
CA SER A 144 -38.61 -0.59 9.53
C SER A 144 -39.98 0.02 9.25
N ALA A 145 -40.26 0.42 8.01
CA ALA A 145 -41.57 0.95 7.62
C ALA A 145 -42.70 -0.06 7.88
N LEU A 146 -42.47 -1.35 7.59
CA LEU A 146 -43.43 -2.42 7.89
C LEU A 146 -43.61 -2.64 9.40
N ALA A 147 -42.53 -2.55 10.19
CA ALA A 147 -42.60 -2.66 11.65
C ALA A 147 -43.35 -1.47 12.28
N VAL A 148 -43.15 -0.26 11.76
CA VAL A 148 -43.92 0.94 12.15
C VAL A 148 -45.40 0.77 11.82
N GLN A 149 -45.73 0.24 10.63
CA GLN A 149 -47.12 -0.05 10.26
C GLN A 149 -47.77 -1.08 11.19
N ARG A 150 -47.00 -2.06 11.68
CA ARG A 150 -47.47 -3.05 12.67
C ARG A 150 -47.54 -2.51 14.11
N GLY A 151 -47.06 -1.29 14.36
CA GLY A 151 -47.00 -0.70 15.70
C GLY A 151 -45.89 -1.25 16.60
N GLU A 152 -44.95 -2.01 16.03
CA GLU A 152 -43.78 -2.56 16.76
C GLU A 152 -42.66 -1.51 16.92
N GLN A 153 -42.64 -0.50 16.04
CA GLN A 153 -41.65 0.58 16.01
C GLN A 153 -42.33 1.93 15.88
N THR A 154 -41.64 2.98 16.31
CA THR A 154 -42.06 4.36 16.14
C THR A 154 -41.45 4.98 14.88
N VAL A 155 -41.97 6.14 14.46
CA VAL A 155 -41.34 6.93 13.39
C VAL A 155 -39.92 7.37 13.78
N GLY A 156 -39.65 7.55 15.09
CA GLY A 156 -38.31 7.84 15.59
C GLY A 156 -37.32 6.71 15.33
N ASP A 157 -37.77 5.46 15.45
CA ASP A 157 -36.96 4.28 15.16
C ASP A 157 -36.56 4.18 13.68
N PHE A 158 -37.49 4.53 12.78
CA PHE A 158 -37.20 4.59 11.35
C PHE A 158 -36.07 5.59 11.03
N VAL A 159 -36.13 6.78 11.63
CA VAL A 159 -35.08 7.80 11.47
C VAL A 159 -33.77 7.33 12.08
N PHE A 160 -33.83 6.68 13.26
CA PHE A 160 -32.65 6.15 13.94
C PHE A 160 -31.94 5.08 13.09
N VAL A 161 -32.67 4.11 12.53
CA VAL A 161 -32.10 3.10 11.62
C VAL A 161 -31.43 3.75 10.43
N ASN A 162 -32.08 4.74 9.80
CA ASN A 162 -31.49 5.48 8.68
C ASN A 162 -30.20 6.21 9.10
N SER A 163 -30.20 6.89 10.24
CA SER A 163 -29.05 7.61 10.78
C SER A 163 -27.88 6.68 11.14
N MET A 164 -28.14 5.49 11.67
CA MET A 164 -27.11 4.50 11.93
C MET A 164 -26.48 3.97 10.64
N LEU A 165 -27.31 3.69 9.62
CA LEU A 165 -26.80 3.26 8.31
C LEU A 165 -25.89 4.34 7.70
N LEU A 166 -26.32 5.60 7.70
CA LEU A 166 -25.49 6.70 7.20
C LEU A 166 -24.16 6.82 7.95
N GLN A 167 -24.15 6.65 9.27
CA GLN A 167 -22.92 6.62 10.07
C GLN A 167 -22.00 5.47 9.64
N LEU A 168 -22.53 4.24 9.50
CA LEU A 168 -21.79 3.08 9.00
C LEU A 168 -21.16 3.28 7.62
N SER A 169 -21.74 4.12 6.76
CA SER A 169 -21.19 4.38 5.42
C SER A 169 -19.84 5.08 5.45
N VAL A 170 -19.60 5.94 6.45
CA VAL A 170 -18.37 6.73 6.57
C VAL A 170 -17.13 5.84 6.76
N PRO A 171 -17.07 4.96 7.77
CA PRO A 171 -15.92 4.08 7.95
C PRO A 171 -15.77 3.04 6.83
N LEU A 172 -16.89 2.58 6.23
CA LEU A 172 -16.86 1.64 5.10
C LEU A 172 -16.06 2.17 3.90
N ASN A 173 -16.13 3.47 3.62
CA ASN A 173 -15.39 4.09 2.51
C ASN A 173 -13.86 3.95 2.67
N PHE A 174 -13.36 3.81 3.89
CA PHE A 174 -11.93 3.68 4.17
C PHE A 174 -11.41 2.24 4.07
N ILE A 175 -12.28 1.23 3.94
CA ILE A 175 -11.88 -0.19 3.92
C ILE A 175 -10.88 -0.51 2.82
N GLY A 176 -11.09 0.02 1.61
CA GLY A 176 -10.17 -0.21 0.49
C GLY A 176 -8.78 0.41 0.72
N PHE A 177 -8.67 1.44 1.55
CA PHE A 177 -7.40 2.01 1.97
C PHE A 177 -6.76 1.15 3.06
N VAL A 178 -7.48 0.86 4.14
CA VAL A 178 -6.99 0.07 5.28
C VAL A 178 -6.49 -1.30 4.83
N TYR A 179 -7.22 -1.98 3.96
CA TYR A 179 -6.81 -3.27 3.41
C TYR A 179 -5.46 -3.22 2.67
N ARG A 180 -5.22 -2.16 1.89
CA ARG A 180 -3.95 -1.99 1.16
C ARG A 180 -2.81 -1.67 2.10
N GLU A 181 -3.02 -0.82 3.10
CA GLU A 181 -2.02 -0.51 4.13
C GLU A 181 -1.62 -1.76 4.92
N ILE A 182 -2.59 -2.61 5.29
CA ILE A 182 -2.30 -3.87 5.96
C ILE A 182 -1.45 -4.79 5.06
N ARG A 183 -1.82 -4.94 3.77
CA ARG A 183 -1.03 -5.73 2.82
C ARG A 183 0.40 -5.21 2.66
N GLN A 184 0.56 -3.89 2.55
CA GLN A 184 1.87 -3.26 2.44
C GLN A 184 2.71 -3.50 3.71
N GLY A 185 2.15 -3.21 4.89
CA GLY A 185 2.86 -3.41 6.15
C GLY A 185 3.27 -4.86 6.39
N LEU A 186 2.46 -5.84 5.96
CA LEU A 186 2.84 -7.25 6.00
C LEU A 186 4.05 -7.57 5.10
N THR A 187 4.09 -6.98 3.90
CA THR A 187 5.20 -7.16 2.95
C THR A 187 6.48 -6.50 3.47
N ASP A 188 6.37 -5.31 4.08
CA ASP A 188 7.51 -4.59 4.65
C ASP A 188 8.10 -5.32 5.86
N ILE A 189 7.25 -5.93 6.69
CA ILE A 189 7.67 -6.78 7.81
C ILE A 189 8.40 -8.03 7.32
N GLU A 190 7.91 -8.67 6.25
CA GLU A 190 8.57 -9.81 5.63
C GLU A 190 10.00 -9.45 5.18
N GLN A 191 10.17 -8.32 4.49
CA GLN A 191 11.50 -7.82 4.10
C GLN A 191 12.41 -7.51 5.29
N MET A 192 11.85 -6.98 6.39
CA MET A 192 12.64 -6.75 7.61
C MET A 192 13.11 -8.06 8.23
N PHE A 193 12.28 -9.11 8.24
CA PHE A 193 12.69 -10.42 8.70
C PHE A 193 13.79 -11.02 7.80
N ASP A 194 13.67 -10.89 6.48
CA ASP A 194 14.72 -11.31 5.54
C ASP A 194 16.07 -10.64 5.86
N LEU A 195 16.07 -9.35 6.21
CA LEU A 195 17.28 -8.61 6.61
C LEU A 195 17.84 -9.08 7.95
N LEU A 196 16.99 -9.42 8.92
CA LEU A 196 17.43 -9.96 10.21
C LEU A 196 18.02 -11.37 10.08
N GLU A 197 17.61 -12.13 9.07
CA GLU A 197 18.14 -13.45 8.76
C GLU A 197 19.47 -13.41 7.98
N VAL A 198 19.90 -12.24 7.48
CA VAL A 198 21.20 -12.09 6.83
C VAL A 198 22.31 -12.47 7.80
N GLN A 199 22.98 -13.58 7.51
CA GLN A 199 24.10 -14.03 8.32
C GLN A 199 25.28 -13.07 8.17
N THR A 200 25.86 -12.65 9.28
CA THR A 200 27.11 -11.88 9.28
C THR A 200 28.21 -12.68 8.59
N GLU A 201 28.80 -12.12 7.54
CA GLU A 201 29.84 -12.76 6.73
C GLU A 201 31.15 -12.97 7.52
N VAL A 202 31.46 -12.04 8.43
CA VAL A 202 32.61 -12.12 9.34
C VAL A 202 32.08 -12.17 10.77
N LYS A 203 32.26 -13.31 11.43
CA LYS A 203 31.94 -13.51 12.85
C LYS A 203 33.21 -13.81 13.62
N ASP A 204 33.33 -13.20 14.80
CA ASP A 204 34.37 -13.56 15.75
C ASP A 204 34.22 -15.03 16.19
N ALA A 205 35.33 -15.67 16.50
CA ALA A 205 35.31 -16.99 17.10
C ALA A 205 34.62 -16.95 18.48
N PRO A 206 33.98 -18.04 18.96
CA PRO A 206 33.26 -18.06 20.24
C PRO A 206 34.12 -17.65 21.45
N ASP A 207 35.43 -17.81 21.35
CA ASP A 207 36.45 -17.54 22.36
C ASP A 207 37.36 -16.36 21.98
N ALA A 208 36.94 -15.51 21.03
CA ALA A 208 37.71 -14.36 20.60
C ALA A 208 38.06 -13.45 21.79
N THR A 209 39.35 -13.31 22.06
CA THR A 209 39.86 -12.41 23.09
C THR A 209 40.01 -11.00 22.54
N GLU A 210 39.79 -10.00 23.39
CA GLU A 210 40.03 -8.61 23.04
C GLU A 210 41.48 -8.38 22.58
N LEU A 211 41.65 -7.68 21.46
CA LEU A 211 42.97 -7.39 20.89
C LEU A 211 43.76 -6.45 21.82
N ARG A 212 44.79 -6.97 22.48
CA ARG A 212 45.73 -6.19 23.31
C ARG A 212 47.02 -5.94 22.55
N ILE A 213 47.23 -4.70 22.11
CA ILE A 213 48.40 -4.31 21.33
C ILE A 213 49.53 -3.87 22.27
N GLY A 214 50.67 -4.59 22.24
CA GLY A 214 51.88 -4.24 23.00
C GLY A 214 52.89 -3.45 22.14
N GLN A 215 53.40 -4.07 21.08
CA GLN A 215 54.15 -3.42 20.00
C GLN A 215 53.32 -3.55 18.72
N GLY A 216 53.02 -2.43 18.05
CA GLY A 216 52.11 -2.36 16.90
C GLY A 216 52.69 -2.90 15.59
N ALA A 217 53.35 -4.05 15.60
CA ALA A 217 53.87 -4.69 14.39
C ALA A 217 52.74 -5.41 13.62
N ILE A 218 52.73 -5.28 12.29
CA ILE A 218 51.73 -5.91 11.40
C ILE A 218 52.46 -6.88 10.48
N SER A 219 51.97 -8.12 10.37
CA SER A 219 52.56 -9.17 9.53
C SER A 219 51.51 -9.76 8.61
N PHE A 220 51.75 -9.69 7.30
CA PHE A 220 50.97 -10.38 6.29
C PHE A 220 51.69 -11.68 5.95
N LYS A 221 51.02 -12.82 6.13
CA LYS A 221 51.57 -14.15 5.85
C LYS A 221 50.70 -14.86 4.82
N ASP A 222 51.22 -14.96 3.60
CA ASP A 222 50.57 -15.68 2.48
C ASP A 222 49.10 -15.26 2.26
N VAL A 223 48.83 -13.95 2.34
CA VAL A 223 47.46 -13.45 2.31
C VAL A 223 46.92 -13.52 0.88
N HIS A 224 45.83 -14.28 0.74
CA HIS A 224 45.02 -14.35 -0.46
C HIS A 224 43.70 -13.65 -0.20
N PHE A 225 43.33 -12.70 -1.05
CA PHE A 225 42.11 -11.92 -0.88
C PHE A 225 41.46 -11.60 -2.22
N ALA A 226 40.14 -11.70 -2.25
CA ALA A 226 39.31 -11.37 -3.38
C ALA A 226 37.93 -10.91 -2.88
N TYR A 227 37.37 -9.85 -3.46
CA TYR A 227 35.96 -9.50 -3.23
C TYR A 227 35.01 -10.44 -3.98
N ASP A 228 35.46 -10.98 -5.11
CA ASP A 228 34.80 -12.00 -5.89
C ASP A 228 35.81 -13.11 -6.15
N ALA A 229 35.46 -14.37 -5.86
CA ALA A 229 36.33 -15.52 -6.04
C ALA A 229 36.88 -15.65 -7.48
N ALA A 230 36.16 -15.13 -8.48
CA ALA A 230 36.59 -15.12 -9.88
C ALA A 230 37.71 -14.09 -10.17
N ARG A 231 37.94 -13.11 -9.28
CA ARG A 231 38.91 -12.02 -9.47
C ARG A 231 39.81 -11.85 -8.24
N PRO A 232 40.80 -12.73 -8.05
CA PRO A 232 41.75 -12.61 -6.94
C PRO A 232 42.64 -11.37 -7.07
N ILE A 233 42.71 -10.59 -5.98
CA ILE A 233 43.46 -9.33 -5.88
C ILE A 233 44.82 -9.57 -5.21
N LEU A 234 44.81 -9.99 -3.94
CA LEU A 234 46.04 -10.38 -3.24
C LEU A 234 46.29 -11.86 -3.53
N LYS A 235 47.48 -12.16 -4.05
CA LYS A 235 47.87 -13.49 -4.54
C LYS A 235 49.07 -14.02 -3.76
N GLY A 236 48.89 -14.19 -2.45
CA GLY A 236 49.92 -14.70 -1.55
C GLY A 236 51.03 -13.69 -1.30
N ILE A 237 50.69 -12.49 -0.81
CA ILE A 237 51.68 -11.43 -0.54
C ILE A 237 52.15 -11.52 0.93
N PRO A 238 53.45 -11.75 1.18
CA PRO A 238 54.04 -11.64 2.51
C PRO A 238 54.80 -10.32 2.69
N PHE A 239 54.54 -9.59 3.77
CA PHE A 239 55.35 -8.45 4.20
C PHE A 239 55.16 -8.17 5.69
N ASP A 240 56.17 -7.55 6.31
CA ASP A 240 56.16 -7.17 7.71
C ASP A 240 56.36 -5.66 7.86
N VAL A 241 55.55 -5.04 8.72
CA VAL A 241 55.66 -3.65 9.13
C VAL A 241 56.08 -3.63 10.61
N PRO A 242 57.31 -3.22 10.93
CA PRO A 242 57.80 -3.19 12.31
C PRO A 242 57.07 -2.11 13.12
N ALA A 243 56.97 -2.32 14.44
CA ALA A 243 56.42 -1.33 15.35
C ALA A 243 57.32 -0.09 15.39
N SER A 244 56.72 1.10 15.36
CA SER A 244 57.41 2.39 15.57
C SER A 244 57.71 2.65 17.04
#